data_AF-A0A932TPL7-F1
#
_entry.id   AF-A0A932TPL7-F1
#
_cell.length_a   1.000
_cell.length_b   1.000
_cell.length_c   1.000
_cell.angle_alpha   90.00
_cell.angle_beta   90.00
_cell.angle_gamma   90.00
#
_symmetry.space_group_name_H-M   'P 1'
#
loop_
_entity.id
_entity.type
_entity.pdbx_description
1 polymer ?
#
loop_
_entity_poly.entity_id
_entity_poly.type
_entity_poly.pdbx_seq_one_letter_code
_entity_poly.pdbx_strand_id
1 'polypeptide(L)'
;MGAHVFLVSEANFDVCVDQGVYGCVMPTTAWNRAEIIAGILSIQPDDLVFFYVKNRGVFGLWRVVGDPFYDETPVWAAVGQTFPFRFRFEPAVGHFPVPIALTDVLDLRDRGRIWTFDLNPVQQKNQYKITTDEARELLRLLLRNNPVRGACVSTAEPYEPRARAPIHVDLTGGKAGRAAYEAWLNAWFVSRFRAGALRDVFGTYSEFLNLVPTTFNKVMDLFLTHSETVDSVDVTYKFSCIELKCDAATEKDLGQVLRYEDWLARRLAGGDSGMVQSILIAYRFAEPVIDYVKNRQRIEEKTVRLIAYRVTDAKTDVCLEEVAVTG
;
A
#
# COMPACT_ATOMS: atom_id res chain seq x y z
N MET A 1 10.54 4.10 -6.28
CA MET A 1 10.24 5.11 -5.26
C MET A 1 8.74 5.18 -5.11
N GLY A 2 8.21 4.86 -3.94
CA GLY A 2 6.78 5.00 -3.63
C GLY A 2 6.47 6.35 -2.99
N ALA A 3 5.20 6.56 -2.64
CA ALA A 3 4.75 7.74 -1.91
C ALA A 3 3.63 7.40 -0.92
N HIS A 4 3.56 8.14 0.18
CA HIS A 4 2.61 7.89 1.25
C HIS A 4 2.01 9.19 1.78
N VAL A 5 0.72 9.15 2.12
CA VAL A 5 0.03 10.19 2.89
C VAL A 5 -0.26 9.63 4.29
N PHE A 6 0.29 10.27 5.30
CA PHE A 6 0.08 9.92 6.71
C PHE A 6 -0.86 10.90 7.39
N LEU A 7 -1.77 10.38 8.21
CA LEU A 7 -2.65 11.20 9.02
C LEU A 7 -1.97 11.51 10.34
N VAL A 8 -2.05 12.77 10.75
CA VAL A 8 -1.47 13.25 11.99
C VAL A 8 -2.33 14.37 12.58
N SER A 9 -2.43 14.42 13.91
CA SER A 9 -3.04 15.55 14.60
C SER A 9 -2.12 16.76 14.54
N GLU A 10 -2.68 17.96 14.70
CA GLU A 10 -1.87 19.18 14.77
C GLU A 10 -0.83 19.11 15.89
N ALA A 11 -1.21 18.61 17.08
CA ALA A 11 -0.32 18.46 18.21
C ALA A 11 0.87 17.50 17.98
N ASN A 12 0.69 16.46 17.15
CA ASN A 12 1.76 15.51 16.84
C ASN A 12 2.56 15.91 15.60
N PHE A 13 2.03 16.78 14.75
CA PHE A 13 2.66 17.13 13.48
C PHE A 13 4.02 17.82 13.68
N ASP A 14 4.07 18.80 14.59
CA ASP A 14 5.30 19.54 14.87
C ASP A 14 6.38 18.59 15.42
N VAL A 15 6.01 17.70 16.35
CA VAL A 15 6.91 16.65 16.88
C VAL A 15 7.46 15.76 15.75
N CYS A 16 6.59 15.34 14.82
CA CYS A 16 7.02 14.52 13.69
C CYS A 16 8.05 15.25 12.82
N VAL A 17 7.82 16.52 12.49
CA VAL A 17 8.69 17.32 11.61
C VAL A 17 10.00 17.69 12.31
N ASP A 18 9.93 18.12 13.57
CA ASP A 18 11.09 18.55 14.36
C ASP A 18 12.06 17.40 14.65
N GLN A 19 11.54 16.19 14.79
CA GLN A 19 12.33 14.98 15.04
C GLN A 19 12.54 14.09 13.81
N GLY A 20 11.85 14.34 12.68
CA GLY A 20 11.96 13.52 11.48
C GLY A 20 11.53 12.07 11.70
N VAL A 21 10.47 11.84 12.48
CA VAL A 21 9.96 10.50 12.81
C VAL A 21 8.43 10.46 12.79
N TYR A 22 7.87 9.39 12.28
CA TYR A 22 6.44 9.10 12.39
C TYR A 22 6.25 7.72 13.02
N GLY A 23 5.20 7.56 13.82
CA GLY A 23 4.85 6.28 14.45
C GLY A 23 3.37 5.93 14.29
N CYS A 24 3.08 4.67 14.02
CA CYS A 24 1.71 4.16 13.96
C CYS A 24 1.18 3.83 15.36
N VAL A 25 -0.12 4.04 15.56
CA VAL A 25 -0.86 3.73 16.79
C VAL A 25 -0.58 2.29 17.25
N MET A 26 -0.32 2.08 18.54
CA MET A 26 -0.22 0.75 19.14
C MET A 26 -1.51 -0.04 18.90
N PRO A 27 -1.46 -1.20 18.22
CA PRO A 27 -2.62 -2.02 17.95
C PRO A 27 -3.16 -2.67 19.22
N THR A 28 -4.48 -2.80 19.30
CA THR A 28 -5.18 -3.47 20.42
C THR A 28 -5.53 -4.93 20.15
N THR A 29 -5.51 -5.36 18.88
CA THR A 29 -5.85 -6.73 18.46
C THR A 29 -4.79 -7.29 17.50
N ALA A 30 -4.68 -8.61 17.43
CA ALA A 30 -3.74 -9.29 16.53
C ALA A 30 -4.00 -8.97 15.04
N TRP A 31 -5.27 -8.84 14.66
CA TRP A 31 -5.66 -8.46 13.30
C TRP A 31 -5.23 -7.03 12.96
N ASN A 32 -5.51 -6.06 13.84
CA ASN A 32 -5.08 -4.66 13.65
C ASN A 32 -3.55 -4.56 13.59
N ARG A 33 -2.85 -5.33 14.43
CA ARG A 33 -1.38 -5.42 14.39
C ARG A 33 -0.88 -5.87 13.02
N ALA A 34 -1.49 -6.88 12.41
CA ALA A 34 -1.11 -7.37 11.10
C ALA A 34 -1.32 -6.32 9.99
N GLU A 35 -2.43 -5.55 10.04
CA GLU A 35 -2.68 -4.47 9.07
C GLU A 35 -1.69 -3.32 9.21
N ILE A 36 -1.38 -2.89 10.45
CA ILE A 36 -0.35 -1.87 10.71
C ILE A 36 1.00 -2.34 10.20
N ILE A 37 1.35 -3.61 10.45
CA ILE A 37 2.61 -4.19 9.96
C ILE A 37 2.63 -4.26 8.43
N ALA A 38 1.51 -4.60 7.78
CA ALA A 38 1.42 -4.57 6.32
C ALA A 38 1.65 -3.15 5.78
N GLY A 39 1.03 -2.14 6.39
CA GLY A 39 1.22 -0.73 6.04
C GLY A 39 2.67 -0.26 6.23
N ILE A 40 3.25 -0.47 7.40
CA ILE A 40 4.61 0.00 7.70
C ILE A 40 5.67 -0.74 6.86
N LEU A 41 5.52 -2.04 6.60
CA LEU A 41 6.45 -2.79 5.75
C LEU A 41 6.36 -2.41 4.26
N SER A 42 5.30 -1.70 3.86
CA SER A 42 5.17 -1.15 2.50
C SER A 42 6.05 0.08 2.25
N ILE A 43 6.60 0.66 3.31
CA ILE A 43 7.48 1.83 3.30
C ILE A 43 8.90 1.40 2.97
N GLN A 44 9.52 2.07 2.00
CA GLN A 44 10.89 1.85 1.56
C GLN A 44 11.73 3.10 1.77
N PRO A 45 13.06 2.96 1.96
CA PRO A 45 13.97 4.08 1.80
C PRO A 45 13.69 4.83 0.49
N ASP A 46 13.84 6.14 0.53
CA ASP A 46 13.56 7.06 -0.57
C ASP A 46 12.09 7.28 -0.93
N ASP A 47 11.13 6.57 -0.31
CA ASP A 47 9.71 6.87 -0.51
C ASP A 47 9.38 8.33 -0.11
N LEU A 48 8.49 8.96 -0.86
CA LEU A 48 8.01 10.31 -0.58
C LEU A 48 6.97 10.29 0.54
N VAL A 49 7.06 11.30 1.41
CA VAL A 49 6.22 11.42 2.60
C VAL A 49 5.43 12.73 2.54
N PHE A 50 4.11 12.59 2.66
CA PHE A 50 3.16 13.67 2.83
C PHE A 50 2.40 13.49 4.14
N PHE A 51 2.03 14.58 4.80
CA PHE A 51 1.20 14.57 6.01
C PHE A 51 -0.12 15.26 5.76
N TYR A 52 -1.23 14.55 5.91
CA TYR A 52 -2.53 15.19 6.06
C TYR A 52 -2.73 15.56 7.54
N VAL A 53 -2.63 16.86 7.82
CA VAL A 53 -2.89 17.43 9.14
C VAL A 53 -4.35 17.86 9.19
N LYS A 54 -5.12 17.25 10.10
CA LYS A 54 -6.57 17.48 10.20
C LYS A 54 -6.90 18.97 10.27
N ASN A 55 -7.86 19.41 9.44
CA ASN A 55 -8.31 20.81 9.32
C ASN A 55 -7.26 21.81 8.80
N ARG A 56 -6.04 21.40 8.46
CA ARG A 56 -5.01 22.27 7.89
C ARG A 56 -4.72 21.96 6.42
N GLY A 57 -4.63 20.68 6.06
CA GLY A 57 -4.35 20.26 4.68
C GLY A 57 -3.21 19.26 4.58
N VAL A 58 -2.72 19.04 3.35
CA VAL A 58 -1.60 18.14 3.08
C VAL A 58 -0.29 18.92 3.01
N PHE A 59 0.65 18.58 3.89
CA PHE A 59 2.02 19.07 3.91
C PHE A 59 2.98 18.08 3.25
N GLY A 60 4.10 18.59 2.76
CA GLY A 60 5.19 17.85 2.11
C GLY A 60 6.39 18.78 1.93
N LEU A 61 7.51 18.38 1.35
CA LEU A 61 7.86 17.06 0.84
C LEU A 61 9.02 16.52 1.68
N TRP A 62 8.84 15.34 2.25
CA TRP A 62 9.90 14.60 2.93
C TRP A 62 10.20 13.28 2.21
N ARG A 63 11.30 12.65 2.59
CA ARG A 63 11.76 11.37 2.06
C ARG A 63 12.10 10.43 3.21
N VAL A 64 11.72 9.17 3.10
CA VAL A 64 12.03 8.14 4.12
C VAL A 64 13.53 7.86 4.18
N VAL A 65 14.05 7.76 5.41
CA VAL A 65 15.45 7.44 5.71
C VAL A 65 15.56 6.11 6.43
N GLY A 66 16.13 5.13 5.73
CA GLY A 66 16.36 3.78 6.25
C GLY A 66 15.09 2.95 6.45
N ASP A 67 15.26 1.77 7.04
CA ASP A 67 14.16 0.83 7.23
C ASP A 67 13.26 1.18 8.41
N PRO A 68 11.94 0.97 8.28
CA PRO A 68 11.02 1.01 9.41
C PRO A 68 11.44 0.06 10.54
N PHE A 69 11.10 0.42 11.77
CA PHE A 69 11.53 -0.26 12.98
C PHE A 69 10.50 -0.14 14.09
N TYR A 70 10.67 -0.98 15.11
CA TYR A 70 9.93 -0.93 16.35
C TYR A 70 10.73 -0.20 17.43
N ASP A 71 10.14 0.78 18.10
CA ASP A 71 10.72 1.45 19.28
C ASP A 71 9.60 2.04 20.15
N GLU A 72 9.55 1.70 21.44
CA GLU A 72 8.53 2.19 22.38
C GLU A 72 8.95 3.46 23.14
N THR A 73 10.15 3.98 22.92
CA THR A 73 10.66 5.19 23.59
C THR A 73 9.65 6.33 23.43
N PRO A 74 9.12 6.92 24.51
CA PRO A 74 8.14 8.00 24.40
C PRO A 74 8.69 9.20 23.61
N VAL A 75 7.96 9.61 22.58
CA VAL A 75 8.30 10.75 21.70
C VAL A 75 7.16 11.78 21.71
N TRP A 76 5.93 11.30 21.53
CA TRP A 76 4.73 12.14 21.56
C TRP A 76 4.15 12.25 22.96
N ALA A 77 3.59 13.42 23.30
CA ALA A 77 2.89 13.67 24.55
C ALA A 77 1.48 13.05 24.57
N ALA A 78 1.38 11.74 24.34
CA ALA A 78 0.12 10.99 24.32
C ALA A 78 0.07 10.00 25.49
N VAL A 79 -0.98 10.08 26.31
CA VAL A 79 -1.16 9.17 27.45
C VAL A 79 -1.55 7.78 26.94
N GLY A 80 -0.80 6.76 27.35
CA GLY A 80 -1.07 5.35 27.02
C GLY A 80 -0.76 4.96 25.57
N GLN A 81 -0.06 5.81 24.82
CA GLN A 81 0.30 5.55 23.42
C GLN A 81 1.76 5.90 23.15
N THR A 82 2.53 4.93 22.66
CA THR A 82 3.95 5.10 22.32
C THR A 82 4.20 5.21 20.82
N PHE A 83 3.22 4.86 19.98
CA PHE A 83 3.34 4.83 18.53
C PHE A 83 4.57 4.05 18.04
N PRO A 84 4.66 2.74 18.30
CA PRO A 84 5.94 2.04 18.30
C PRO A 84 6.44 1.60 16.93
N PHE A 85 5.56 1.45 15.93
CA PHE A 85 5.97 1.11 14.56
C PHE A 85 6.33 2.39 13.83
N ARG A 86 7.63 2.64 13.67
CA ARG A 86 8.18 3.92 13.25
C ARG A 86 8.97 3.83 11.96
N PHE A 87 9.06 4.96 11.28
CA PHE A 87 10.08 5.20 10.28
C PHE A 87 10.61 6.63 10.44
N ARG A 88 11.85 6.85 9.99
CA ARG A 88 12.45 8.19 9.96
C ARG A 88 12.30 8.78 8.57
N PHE A 89 12.26 10.10 8.52
CA PHE A 89 12.22 10.84 7.27
C PHE A 89 13.00 12.14 7.41
N GLU A 90 13.45 12.67 6.29
CA GLU A 90 14.16 13.93 6.20
C GLU A 90 13.54 14.83 5.12
N PRO A 91 13.72 16.15 5.22
CA PRO A 91 13.29 17.09 4.19
C PRO A 91 13.89 16.72 2.82
N ALA A 92 13.04 16.56 1.81
CA ALA A 92 13.49 16.10 0.49
C ALA A 92 14.01 17.27 -0.37
N VAL A 93 13.16 18.28 -0.60
CA VAL A 93 13.48 19.44 -1.45
C VAL A 93 12.76 20.68 -0.95
N GLY A 94 13.51 21.70 -0.51
CA GLY A 94 12.96 23.01 -0.15
C GLY A 94 11.98 22.97 1.02
N HIS A 95 11.44 24.14 1.36
CA HIS A 95 10.44 24.29 2.42
C HIS A 95 9.09 24.72 1.82
N PHE A 96 8.01 24.01 2.15
CA PHE A 96 6.64 24.26 1.66
C PHE A 96 5.70 24.63 2.82
N PRO A 97 5.72 25.88 3.30
CA PRO A 97 4.91 26.30 4.43
C PRO A 97 3.40 26.35 4.13
N VAL A 98 3.01 26.51 2.86
CA VAL A 98 1.59 26.57 2.45
C VAL A 98 1.12 25.16 2.05
N PRO A 99 0.25 24.50 2.84
CA PRO A 99 -0.23 23.16 2.53
C PRO A 99 -1.19 23.14 1.34
N ILE A 100 -1.49 21.94 0.84
CA ILE A 100 -2.59 21.70 -0.10
C ILE A 100 -3.90 21.69 0.69
N ALA A 101 -4.86 22.50 0.27
CA ALA A 101 -6.19 22.51 0.89
C ALA A 101 -6.92 21.18 0.61
N LEU A 102 -7.73 20.71 1.57
CA LEU A 102 -8.52 19.48 1.37
C LEU A 102 -9.44 19.60 0.14
N THR A 103 -9.98 20.77 -0.15
CA THR A 103 -10.82 21.01 -1.33
C THR A 103 -10.08 20.75 -2.64
N ASP A 104 -8.79 21.10 -2.76
CA ASP A 104 -8.00 20.77 -3.95
C ASP A 104 -7.82 19.25 -4.10
N VAL A 105 -7.64 18.54 -2.98
CA VAL A 105 -7.53 17.06 -2.99
C VAL A 105 -8.85 16.42 -3.42
N LEU A 106 -9.99 16.94 -2.93
CA LEU A 106 -11.32 16.48 -3.33
C LEU A 106 -11.58 16.76 -4.81
N ASP A 107 -11.20 17.92 -5.33
CA ASP A 107 -11.31 18.24 -6.76
C ASP A 107 -10.48 17.27 -7.63
N LEU A 108 -9.26 16.90 -7.17
CA LEU A 108 -8.46 15.88 -7.84
C LEU A 108 -9.11 14.51 -7.77
N ARG A 109 -9.78 14.18 -6.67
CA ARG A 109 -10.53 12.93 -6.52
C ARG A 109 -11.72 12.85 -7.47
N ASP A 110 -12.50 13.92 -7.56
CA ASP A 110 -13.67 14.00 -8.45
C ASP A 110 -13.26 13.88 -9.93
N ARG A 111 -12.10 14.45 -10.29
CA ARG A 111 -11.50 14.30 -11.63
C ARG A 111 -10.78 12.98 -11.84
N GLY A 112 -10.74 12.14 -10.80
CA GLY A 112 -10.08 10.85 -10.85
C GLY A 112 -8.55 10.92 -10.99
N ARG A 113 -7.92 11.99 -10.52
CA ARG A 113 -6.45 12.12 -10.47
C ARG A 113 -5.86 11.68 -9.13
N ILE A 114 -6.71 11.61 -8.09
CA ILE A 114 -6.44 10.95 -6.81
C ILE A 114 -7.55 9.95 -6.53
N TRP A 115 -7.22 8.78 -6.02
CA TRP A 115 -8.16 7.69 -5.76
C TRP A 115 -7.72 6.75 -4.64
N THR A 116 -6.42 6.63 -4.37
CA THR A 116 -5.89 5.79 -3.29
C THR A 116 -5.93 6.49 -1.94
N PHE A 117 -5.85 7.84 -1.93
CA PHE A 117 -6.03 8.64 -0.73
C PHE A 117 -7.52 8.90 -0.46
N ASP A 118 -8.12 8.08 0.40
CA ASP A 118 -9.54 8.17 0.77
C ASP A 118 -9.73 8.35 2.28
N LEU A 119 -10.13 9.56 2.69
CA LEU A 119 -10.47 9.89 4.07
C LEU A 119 -11.83 9.34 4.54
N ASN A 120 -12.44 8.40 3.81
CA ASN A 120 -13.69 7.76 4.20
C ASN A 120 -13.60 7.21 5.64
N PRO A 121 -14.49 7.65 6.56
CA PRO A 121 -14.47 7.24 7.97
C PRO A 121 -14.53 5.73 8.20
N VAL A 122 -15.03 4.97 7.23
CA VAL A 122 -15.15 3.50 7.31
C VAL A 122 -13.79 2.81 7.34
N GLN A 123 -12.74 3.39 6.72
CA GLN A 123 -11.45 2.72 6.61
C GLN A 123 -10.56 2.85 7.85
N GLN A 124 -10.79 3.86 8.71
CA GLN A 124 -10.02 4.11 9.96
C GLN A 124 -8.49 3.92 9.83
N LYS A 125 -7.90 4.23 8.68
CA LYS A 125 -6.45 4.12 8.43
C LYS A 125 -5.74 5.44 8.68
N ASN A 126 -4.53 5.34 9.21
CA ASN A 126 -3.66 6.50 9.40
C ASN A 126 -2.54 6.61 8.35
N GLN A 127 -2.47 5.67 7.41
CA GLN A 127 -1.48 5.63 6.35
C GLN A 127 -2.16 5.21 5.04
N TYR A 128 -1.83 5.93 3.97
CA TYR A 128 -2.27 5.64 2.61
C TYR A 128 -1.05 5.62 1.70
N LYS A 129 -0.70 4.45 1.17
CA LYS A 129 0.27 4.38 0.08
C LYS A 129 -0.43 4.83 -1.20
N ILE A 130 0.16 5.79 -1.91
CA ILE A 130 -0.39 6.37 -3.12
C ILE A 130 0.48 6.03 -4.32
N THR A 131 -0.10 6.10 -5.52
CA THR A 131 0.65 5.91 -6.77
C THR A 131 1.59 7.09 -7.03
N THR A 132 2.61 6.86 -7.84
CA THR A 132 3.56 7.88 -8.27
C THR A 132 2.86 9.02 -9.02
N ASP A 133 1.84 8.72 -9.82
CA ASP A 133 1.04 9.72 -10.50
C ASP A 133 0.26 10.62 -9.54
N GLU A 134 -0.32 10.04 -8.48
CA GLU A 134 -0.97 10.81 -7.42
C GLU A 134 0.01 11.68 -6.65
N ALA A 135 1.21 11.16 -6.37
CA ALA A 135 2.27 11.92 -5.72
C ALA A 135 2.72 13.12 -6.57
N ARG A 136 2.79 12.96 -7.89
CA ARG A 136 3.07 14.05 -8.84
C ARG A 136 2.00 15.15 -8.76
N GLU A 137 0.73 14.78 -8.59
CA GLU A 137 -0.34 15.76 -8.38
C GLU A 137 -0.23 16.54 -7.08
N LEU A 138 0.07 15.86 -5.98
CA LEU A 138 0.29 16.53 -4.70
C LEU A 138 1.51 17.47 -4.78
N LEU A 139 2.60 17.01 -5.36
CA LEU A 139 3.80 17.83 -5.57
C LEU A 139 3.51 19.05 -6.45
N ARG A 140 2.73 18.89 -7.53
CA ARG A 140 2.30 20.00 -8.39
C ARG A 140 1.54 21.07 -7.59
N LEU A 141 0.64 20.65 -6.70
CA LEU A 141 -0.12 21.58 -5.86
C LEU A 141 0.75 22.25 -4.78
N LEU A 142 1.71 21.53 -4.18
CA LEU A 142 2.67 22.14 -3.25
C LEU A 142 3.53 23.21 -3.94
N LEU A 143 4.02 22.92 -5.14
CA LEU A 143 4.79 23.88 -5.94
C LEU A 143 3.95 25.09 -6.35
N ARG A 144 2.68 24.88 -6.75
CA ARG A 144 1.73 25.95 -7.04
C ARG A 144 1.53 26.87 -5.84
N ASN A 145 1.34 26.30 -4.64
CA ASN A 145 1.06 27.05 -3.42
C ASN A 145 2.29 27.77 -2.86
N ASN A 146 3.50 27.31 -3.21
CA ASN A 146 4.77 27.82 -2.71
C ASN A 146 5.71 28.19 -3.87
N PRO A 147 5.38 29.24 -4.67
CA PRO A 147 6.14 29.61 -5.88
C PRO A 147 7.57 30.10 -5.57
N VAL A 148 7.78 30.70 -4.39
CA VAL A 148 9.10 31.08 -3.88
C VAL A 148 9.46 30.11 -2.77
N ARG A 149 10.50 29.30 -2.98
CA ARG A 149 10.90 28.24 -2.06
C ARG A 149 12.05 28.71 -1.18
N GLY A 150 11.89 28.51 0.13
CA GLY A 150 13.01 28.56 1.06
C GLY A 150 13.96 27.37 0.83
N ALA A 151 15.20 27.51 1.31
CA ALA A 151 16.12 26.39 1.39
C ALA A 151 15.53 25.25 2.24
N CYS A 152 16.05 24.03 2.05
CA CYS A 152 15.68 22.91 2.89
C CYS A 152 16.03 23.23 4.36
N VAL A 153 15.06 23.15 5.25
CA VAL A 153 15.28 23.33 6.69
C VAL A 153 15.59 21.97 7.28
N SER A 154 16.81 21.77 7.79
CA SER A 154 17.17 20.50 8.42
C SER A 154 16.31 20.25 9.66
N THR A 155 16.03 18.98 9.93
CA THR A 155 15.36 18.52 11.15
C THR A 155 16.13 19.02 12.38
N ALA A 156 15.44 19.73 13.28
CA ALA A 156 16.07 20.43 14.40
C ALA A 156 16.64 19.46 15.46
N GLU A 157 15.89 18.41 15.78
CA GLU A 157 16.24 17.42 16.81
C GLU A 157 16.05 15.99 16.27
N PRO A 158 16.88 15.55 15.30
CA PRO A 158 16.68 14.26 14.63
C PRO A 158 16.53 13.10 15.62
N TYR A 159 15.49 12.30 15.40
CA TYR A 159 15.19 11.16 16.25
C TYR A 159 16.28 10.09 16.10
N GLU A 160 16.92 9.78 17.23
CA GLU A 160 17.84 8.67 17.35
C GLU A 160 17.18 7.53 18.16
N PRO A 161 16.88 6.39 17.52
CA PRO A 161 16.26 5.25 18.19
C PRO A 161 17.13 4.74 19.34
N ARG A 162 16.53 4.55 20.52
CA ARG A 162 17.24 4.01 21.69
C ARG A 162 17.14 2.48 21.77
N ALA A 163 16.05 1.92 21.25
CA ALA A 163 15.73 0.50 21.34
C ALA A 163 15.21 -0.02 20.00
N ARG A 164 15.96 0.24 18.91
CA ARG A 164 15.59 -0.18 17.56
C ARG A 164 15.47 -1.68 17.45
N ALA A 165 14.27 -2.18 17.17
CA ALA A 165 14.03 -3.58 16.83
C ALA A 165 13.45 -3.72 15.40
N PRO A 166 13.79 -4.81 14.68
CA PRO A 166 13.18 -5.11 13.40
C PRO A 166 11.68 -5.44 13.53
N ILE A 167 10.90 -5.14 12.49
CA ILE A 167 9.49 -5.50 12.39
C ILE A 167 9.37 -6.82 11.62
N HIS A 168 8.64 -7.79 12.17
CA HIS A 168 8.50 -9.12 11.59
C HIS A 168 7.05 -9.46 11.23
N VAL A 169 6.90 -10.23 10.16
CA VAL A 169 5.65 -10.89 9.80
C VAL A 169 5.46 -12.14 10.67
N ASP A 170 4.27 -12.34 11.21
CA ASP A 170 3.94 -13.52 12.01
C ASP A 170 3.03 -14.49 11.22
N LEU A 171 3.57 -15.66 10.90
CA LEU A 171 2.84 -16.74 10.21
C LEU A 171 2.53 -17.94 11.13
N THR A 172 2.74 -17.81 12.45
CA THR A 172 2.67 -18.93 13.39
C THR A 172 1.24 -19.30 13.81
N GLY A 173 0.31 -18.33 13.79
CA GLY A 173 -1.06 -18.52 14.29
C GLY A 173 -2.01 -19.33 13.41
N GLY A 174 -1.59 -19.72 12.20
CA GLY A 174 -2.47 -20.38 11.23
C GLY A 174 -2.42 -21.91 11.27
N LYS A 175 -3.56 -22.55 10.96
CA LYS A 175 -3.67 -24.02 10.96
C LYS A 175 -3.17 -24.62 9.64
N ALA A 176 -2.31 -25.65 9.74
CA ALA A 176 -1.97 -26.56 8.64
C ALA A 176 -1.68 -25.85 7.29
N GLY A 177 -0.54 -25.16 7.21
CA GLY A 177 -0.10 -24.48 5.99
C GLY A 177 -0.86 -23.20 5.62
N ARG A 178 -1.78 -22.71 6.46
CA ARG A 178 -2.52 -21.45 6.22
C ARG A 178 -2.00 -20.32 7.09
N ALA A 179 -2.22 -19.08 6.66
CA ALA A 179 -2.06 -17.90 7.50
C ALA A 179 -3.26 -17.75 8.45
N ALA A 180 -3.06 -17.13 9.62
CA ALA A 180 -4.13 -16.91 10.60
C ALA A 180 -5.16 -15.87 10.11
N TYR A 181 -4.67 -14.80 9.48
CA TYR A 181 -5.46 -13.67 8.98
C TYR A 181 -4.93 -13.23 7.62
N GLU A 182 -5.82 -12.72 6.77
CA GLU A 182 -5.45 -12.21 5.44
C GLU A 182 -4.46 -11.05 5.57
N ALA A 183 -4.56 -10.25 6.63
CA ALA A 183 -3.62 -9.17 6.94
C ALA A 183 -2.16 -9.65 7.14
N TRP A 184 -1.94 -10.85 7.71
CA TRP A 184 -0.58 -11.39 7.82
C TRP A 184 -0.05 -11.90 6.48
N LEU A 185 -0.93 -12.46 5.66
CA LEU A 185 -0.58 -12.84 4.29
C LEU A 185 -0.26 -11.59 3.46
N ASN A 186 -1.05 -10.52 3.61
CA ASN A 186 -0.80 -9.21 3.01
C ASN A 186 0.56 -8.65 3.43
N ALA A 187 0.87 -8.64 4.74
CA ALA A 187 2.17 -8.20 5.26
C ALA A 187 3.34 -9.01 4.67
N TRP A 188 3.16 -10.33 4.52
CA TRP A 188 4.15 -11.18 3.85
C TRP A 188 4.35 -10.76 2.38
N PHE A 189 3.26 -10.65 1.61
CA PHE A 189 3.32 -10.24 0.21
C PHE A 189 4.00 -8.88 0.04
N VAL A 190 3.61 -7.88 0.82
CA VAL A 190 4.21 -6.55 0.82
C VAL A 190 5.71 -6.61 1.09
N SER A 191 6.14 -7.39 2.08
CA SER A 191 7.57 -7.55 2.40
C SER A 191 8.36 -8.18 1.24
N ARG A 192 7.74 -9.12 0.50
CA ARG A 192 8.37 -9.79 -0.63
C ARG A 192 8.34 -8.96 -1.91
N PHE A 193 7.28 -8.18 -2.14
CA PHE A 193 7.23 -7.20 -3.23
C PHE A 193 8.30 -6.13 -3.03
N ARG A 194 8.42 -5.62 -1.80
CA ARG A 194 9.48 -4.69 -1.41
C ARG A 194 10.89 -5.25 -1.71
N ALA A 195 11.11 -6.54 -1.47
CA ALA A 195 12.38 -7.20 -1.74
C ALA A 195 12.60 -7.58 -3.22
N GLY A 196 11.62 -7.35 -4.10
CA GLY A 196 11.69 -7.79 -5.50
C GLY A 196 11.53 -9.30 -5.71
N ALA A 197 11.30 -10.07 -4.64
CA ALA A 197 11.36 -11.54 -4.63
C ALA A 197 10.21 -12.22 -5.39
N LEU A 198 9.20 -11.46 -5.79
CA LEU A 198 7.99 -11.96 -6.46
C LEU A 198 7.95 -11.63 -7.95
N ARG A 199 9.03 -11.10 -8.54
CA ARG A 199 9.06 -10.72 -9.97
C ARG A 199 8.90 -11.93 -10.91
N ASP A 200 9.37 -13.11 -10.51
CA ASP A 200 9.20 -14.32 -11.31
C ASP A 200 7.74 -14.79 -11.37
N VAL A 201 6.95 -14.48 -10.35
CA VAL A 201 5.54 -14.89 -10.26
C VAL A 201 4.62 -13.82 -10.85
N PHE A 202 4.86 -12.54 -10.56
CA PHE A 202 3.96 -11.45 -10.95
C PHE A 202 4.48 -10.61 -12.12
N GLY A 203 5.66 -10.92 -12.64
CA GLY A 203 6.37 -10.11 -13.62
C GLY A 203 7.05 -8.88 -13.00
N THR A 204 7.72 -8.11 -13.84
CA THR A 204 8.34 -6.83 -13.45
C THR A 204 7.24 -5.83 -13.08
N TYR A 205 7.15 -5.48 -11.80
CA TYR A 205 6.31 -4.37 -11.32
C TYR A 205 7.20 -3.18 -10.92
N SER A 206 6.66 -1.98 -11.13
CA SER A 206 7.24 -0.69 -10.76
C SER A 206 6.72 -0.21 -9.40
N GLU A 207 5.45 -0.50 -9.09
CA GLU A 207 4.78 -0.08 -7.87
C GLU A 207 3.92 -1.20 -7.27
N PHE A 208 3.80 -1.21 -5.94
CA PHE A 208 2.90 -2.09 -5.20
C PHE A 208 2.23 -1.32 -4.07
N LEU A 209 0.91 -1.45 -3.97
CA LEU A 209 0.08 -0.85 -2.94
C LEU A 209 -0.71 -1.96 -2.25
N ASN A 210 -0.99 -1.78 -0.95
CA ASN A 210 -1.83 -2.69 -0.19
C ASN A 210 -3.06 -1.97 0.38
N LEU A 211 -4.13 -2.74 0.57
CA LEU A 211 -5.39 -2.29 1.15
C LEU A 211 -5.94 -1.04 0.44
N VAL A 212 -6.05 -1.10 -0.88
CA VAL A 212 -6.37 0.02 -1.75
C VAL A 212 -7.88 0.26 -1.83
N PRO A 213 -8.39 1.48 -1.54
CA PRO A 213 -9.82 1.78 -1.64
C PRO A 213 -10.36 1.69 -3.08
N THR A 214 -11.63 1.30 -3.21
CA THR A 214 -12.39 1.45 -4.45
C THR A 214 -13.60 2.35 -4.27
N THR A 215 -14.13 2.88 -5.37
CA THR A 215 -15.31 3.78 -5.33
C THR A 215 -16.61 3.08 -4.94
N PHE A 216 -16.61 1.74 -4.87
CA PHE A 216 -17.77 0.94 -4.46
C PHE A 216 -17.64 0.38 -3.03
N ASN A 217 -16.89 1.09 -2.18
CA ASN A 217 -16.71 0.78 -0.75
C ASN A 217 -16.16 -0.63 -0.50
N LYS A 218 -15.23 -1.07 -1.36
CA LYS A 218 -14.40 -2.26 -1.14
C LYS A 218 -12.94 -1.86 -1.09
N VAL A 219 -12.14 -2.78 -0.56
CA VAL A 219 -10.70 -2.60 -0.39
C VAL A 219 -10.04 -3.75 -1.13
N MET A 220 -9.26 -3.43 -2.14
CA MET A 220 -8.43 -4.38 -2.86
C MET A 220 -7.21 -4.72 -1.99
N ASP A 221 -6.92 -6.01 -1.82
CA ASP A 221 -5.85 -6.41 -0.91
C ASP A 221 -4.48 -5.94 -1.39
N LEU A 222 -4.16 -6.17 -2.67
CA LEU A 222 -2.93 -5.70 -3.30
C LEU A 222 -3.19 -5.22 -4.72
N PHE A 223 -2.46 -4.17 -5.10
CA PHE A 223 -2.48 -3.57 -6.42
C PHE A 223 -1.06 -3.38 -6.91
N LEU A 224 -0.76 -3.79 -8.15
CA LEU A 224 0.54 -3.60 -8.78
C LEU A 224 0.39 -2.75 -10.04
N THR A 225 1.37 -1.88 -10.27
CA THR A 225 1.57 -1.22 -11.56
C THR A 225 2.81 -1.81 -12.23
N HIS A 226 2.69 -2.06 -13.52
CA HIS A 226 3.77 -2.57 -14.36
C HIS A 226 4.12 -1.49 -15.38
N SER A 227 5.33 -0.96 -15.26
CA SER A 227 5.84 0.09 -16.13
C SER A 227 7.27 -0.21 -16.52
N GLU A 228 7.65 0.22 -17.71
CA GLU A 228 9.02 0.14 -18.23
C GLU A 228 9.42 1.53 -18.75
N THR A 229 10.68 1.92 -18.57
CA THR A 229 11.20 3.16 -19.16
C THR A 229 11.84 2.86 -20.51
N VAL A 230 11.23 3.33 -21.59
CA VAL A 230 11.73 3.19 -22.96
C VAL A 230 12.16 4.56 -23.45
N ASP A 231 13.46 4.75 -23.73
CA ASP A 231 14.04 6.02 -24.21
C ASP A 231 13.63 7.24 -23.36
N SER A 232 13.73 7.11 -22.03
CA SER A 232 13.32 8.13 -21.03
C SER A 232 11.81 8.39 -20.93
N VAL A 233 10.98 7.56 -21.57
CA VAL A 233 9.53 7.59 -21.45
C VAL A 233 9.08 6.46 -20.54
N ASP A 234 8.46 6.80 -19.41
CA ASP A 234 7.83 5.82 -18.53
C ASP A 234 6.51 5.35 -19.16
N VAL A 235 6.43 4.06 -19.50
CA VAL A 235 5.26 3.46 -20.12
C VAL A 235 4.65 2.44 -19.16
N THR A 236 3.48 2.77 -18.62
CA THR A 236 2.64 1.81 -17.89
C THR A 236 1.89 0.94 -18.88
N TYR A 237 2.09 -0.38 -18.80
CA TYR A 237 1.54 -1.33 -19.76
C TYR A 237 0.60 -2.37 -19.12
N LYS A 238 0.60 -2.50 -17.78
CA LYS A 238 -0.29 -3.43 -17.09
C LYS A 238 -0.56 -3.01 -15.64
N PHE A 239 -1.72 -3.39 -15.14
CA PHE A 239 -2.14 -3.30 -13.74
C PHE A 239 -2.53 -4.69 -13.25
N SER A 240 -2.15 -5.04 -12.03
CA SER A 240 -2.61 -6.28 -11.39
C SER A 240 -3.45 -5.99 -10.17
N CYS A 241 -4.64 -6.59 -10.07
CA CYS A 241 -5.46 -6.59 -8.87
C CYS A 241 -5.46 -7.98 -8.24
N ILE A 242 -5.15 -8.04 -6.95
CA ILE A 242 -4.98 -9.29 -6.23
C ILE A 242 -5.93 -9.30 -5.04
N GLU A 243 -6.68 -10.39 -4.92
CA GLU A 243 -7.51 -10.69 -3.76
C GLU A 243 -6.93 -11.92 -3.04
N LEU A 244 -6.76 -11.80 -1.72
CA LEU A 244 -6.16 -12.80 -0.85
C LEU A 244 -7.25 -13.51 -0.04
N LYS A 245 -7.14 -14.83 0.10
CA LYS A 245 -8.02 -15.62 0.97
C LYS A 245 -7.21 -16.59 1.81
N CYS A 246 -7.42 -16.59 3.13
CA CYS A 246 -6.67 -17.51 4.00
C CYS A 246 -7.02 -18.99 3.81
N ASP A 247 -8.21 -19.30 3.28
CA ASP A 247 -8.67 -20.68 3.09
C ASP A 247 -9.07 -20.93 1.63
N ALA A 248 -10.34 -21.26 1.37
CA ALA A 248 -10.85 -21.46 0.01
C ALA A 248 -11.29 -20.14 -0.61
N ALA A 249 -10.89 -19.88 -1.86
CA ALA A 249 -11.56 -18.88 -2.69
C ALA A 249 -12.85 -19.47 -3.28
N THR A 250 -13.92 -18.69 -3.21
CA THR A 250 -15.28 -19.03 -3.64
C THR A 250 -15.74 -18.15 -4.80
N GLU A 251 -16.92 -18.42 -5.36
CA GLU A 251 -17.53 -17.59 -6.42
C GLU A 251 -17.73 -16.14 -6.01
N LYS A 252 -17.93 -15.89 -4.70
CA LYS A 252 -18.03 -14.52 -4.16
C LYS A 252 -16.70 -13.77 -4.33
N ASP A 253 -15.59 -14.44 -4.06
CA ASP A 253 -14.24 -13.86 -4.15
C ASP A 253 -13.84 -13.66 -5.61
N LEU A 254 -14.22 -14.60 -6.47
CA LEU A 254 -14.13 -14.46 -7.92
C LEU A 254 -14.93 -13.26 -8.43
N GLY A 255 -16.20 -13.12 -8.03
CA GLY A 255 -17.00 -11.95 -8.38
C GLY A 255 -16.42 -10.65 -7.84
N GLN A 256 -15.69 -10.68 -6.73
CA GLN A 256 -14.99 -9.51 -6.19
C GLN A 256 -13.79 -9.12 -7.06
N VAL A 257 -12.90 -10.05 -7.42
CA VAL A 257 -11.75 -9.74 -8.27
C VAL A 257 -12.16 -9.29 -9.68
N LEU A 258 -13.22 -9.87 -10.25
CA LEU A 258 -13.75 -9.44 -11.55
C LEU A 258 -14.31 -8.01 -11.51
N ARG A 259 -14.96 -7.62 -10.40
CA ARG A 259 -15.38 -6.22 -10.21
C ARG A 259 -14.19 -5.27 -10.09
N TYR A 260 -13.09 -5.69 -9.46
CA TYR A 260 -11.86 -4.90 -9.46
C TYR A 260 -11.28 -4.75 -10.86
N GLU A 261 -11.28 -5.84 -11.63
CA GLU A 261 -10.81 -5.84 -13.01
C GLU A 261 -11.58 -4.83 -13.86
N ASP A 262 -12.91 -4.91 -13.87
CA ASP A 262 -13.78 -3.98 -14.60
C ASP A 262 -13.57 -2.52 -14.16
N TRP A 263 -13.44 -2.33 -12.84
CA TRP A 263 -13.25 -1.01 -12.26
C TRP A 263 -11.91 -0.41 -12.69
N LEU A 264 -10.81 -1.17 -12.59
CA LEU A 264 -9.49 -0.74 -13.05
C LEU A 264 -9.45 -0.48 -14.55
N ALA A 265 -10.10 -1.34 -15.35
CA ALA A 265 -10.13 -1.19 -16.80
C ALA A 265 -10.73 0.17 -17.18
N ARG A 266 -11.88 0.52 -16.59
CA ARG A 266 -12.54 1.83 -16.80
C ARG A 266 -11.75 3.00 -16.22
N ARG A 267 -11.09 2.77 -15.07
CA ARG A 267 -10.52 3.84 -14.25
C ARG A 267 -9.12 4.26 -14.69
N LEU A 268 -8.27 3.29 -14.98
CA LEU A 268 -6.84 3.48 -15.23
C LEU A 268 -6.40 3.04 -16.63
N ALA A 269 -7.11 2.10 -17.26
CA ALA A 269 -6.72 1.55 -18.56
C ALA A 269 -7.51 2.11 -19.75
N GLY A 270 -8.27 3.20 -19.58
CA GLY A 270 -9.04 3.81 -20.67
C GLY A 270 -10.09 2.87 -21.30
N GLY A 271 -10.53 1.84 -20.58
CA GLY A 271 -11.41 0.77 -21.05
C GLY A 271 -10.69 -0.47 -21.57
N ASP A 272 -9.36 -0.46 -21.71
CA ASP A 272 -8.61 -1.63 -22.16
C ASP A 272 -8.51 -2.68 -21.04
N SER A 273 -9.39 -3.67 -21.10
CA SER A 273 -9.40 -4.75 -20.13
C SER A 273 -8.16 -5.65 -20.23
N GLY A 274 -7.45 -5.67 -21.35
CA GLY A 274 -6.21 -6.44 -21.56
C GLY A 274 -5.02 -5.90 -20.75
N MET A 275 -5.06 -4.62 -20.39
CA MET A 275 -4.09 -4.03 -19.45
C MET A 275 -4.31 -4.46 -18.00
N VAL A 276 -5.41 -5.16 -17.66
CA VAL A 276 -5.72 -5.53 -16.28
C VAL A 276 -5.60 -7.05 -16.08
N GLN A 277 -4.74 -7.44 -15.15
CA GLN A 277 -4.56 -8.82 -14.70
C GLN A 277 -5.26 -9.02 -13.35
N SER A 278 -6.25 -9.90 -13.33
CA SER A 278 -6.92 -10.35 -12.10
C SER A 278 -6.23 -11.59 -11.53
N ILE A 279 -6.00 -11.58 -10.21
CA ILE A 279 -5.32 -12.66 -9.49
C ILE A 279 -6.08 -13.00 -8.21
N LEU A 280 -6.36 -14.28 -8.00
CA LEU A 280 -6.86 -14.83 -6.75
C LEU A 280 -5.78 -15.68 -6.10
N ILE A 281 -5.47 -15.38 -4.85
CA ILE A 281 -4.50 -16.14 -4.05
C ILE A 281 -5.21 -16.77 -2.87
N ALA A 282 -5.19 -18.10 -2.79
CA ALA A 282 -5.91 -18.84 -1.77
C ALA A 282 -5.18 -20.13 -1.39
N TYR A 283 -5.55 -20.76 -0.27
CA TYR A 283 -4.99 -22.06 0.08
C TYR A 283 -5.54 -23.16 -0.86
N ARG A 284 -6.78 -22.98 -1.32
CA ARG A 284 -7.47 -23.83 -2.30
C ARG A 284 -8.55 -23.04 -3.03
N PHE A 285 -9.09 -23.59 -4.11
CA PHE A 285 -10.13 -22.98 -4.91
C PHE A 285 -11.34 -23.90 -4.98
N ALA A 286 -12.56 -23.34 -4.89
CA ALA A 286 -13.78 -24.09 -5.12
C ALA A 286 -13.89 -24.49 -6.60
N GLU A 287 -14.47 -25.65 -6.88
CA GLU A 287 -14.62 -26.17 -8.24
C GLU A 287 -15.36 -25.20 -9.20
N PRO A 288 -16.45 -24.51 -8.79
CA PRO A 288 -17.07 -23.49 -9.63
C PRO A 288 -16.14 -22.34 -10.03
N VAL A 289 -15.15 -21.99 -9.19
CA VAL A 289 -14.15 -20.96 -9.53
C VAL A 289 -13.23 -21.47 -10.62
N ILE A 290 -12.74 -22.70 -10.50
CA ILE A 290 -11.86 -23.32 -11.50
C ILE A 290 -12.60 -23.46 -12.85
N ASP A 291 -13.84 -23.94 -12.81
CA ASP A 291 -14.67 -24.10 -14.01
C ASP A 291 -14.96 -22.78 -14.72
N TYR A 292 -15.23 -21.72 -13.95
CA TYR A 292 -15.38 -20.39 -14.53
C TYR A 292 -14.09 -19.94 -15.23
N VAL A 293 -12.92 -20.07 -14.58
CA VAL A 293 -11.65 -19.66 -15.16
C VAL A 293 -11.33 -20.43 -16.46
N LYS A 294 -11.59 -21.75 -16.50
CA LYS A 294 -11.47 -22.56 -17.72
C LYS A 294 -12.36 -22.02 -18.84
N ASN A 295 -13.63 -21.79 -18.54
CA ASN A 295 -14.60 -21.33 -19.53
C ASN A 295 -14.27 -19.93 -20.03
N ARG A 296 -13.86 -19.02 -19.14
CA ARG A 296 -13.46 -17.66 -19.49
C ARG A 296 -12.26 -17.66 -20.44
N GLN A 297 -11.22 -18.46 -20.16
CA GLN A 297 -10.06 -18.55 -21.04
C GLN A 297 -10.43 -19.08 -22.43
N ARG A 298 -11.39 -20.01 -22.51
CA ARG A 298 -11.86 -20.58 -23.78
C ARG A 298 -12.75 -19.64 -24.58
N ILE A 299 -13.55 -18.80 -23.93
CA ILE A 299 -14.58 -17.97 -24.56
C ILE A 299 -14.10 -16.54 -24.81
N GLU A 300 -13.41 -15.95 -23.83
CA GLU A 300 -13.00 -14.54 -23.83
C GLU A 300 -11.50 -14.37 -24.10
N GLU A 301 -10.74 -15.47 -24.25
CA GLU A 301 -9.27 -15.49 -24.34
C GLU A 301 -8.60 -14.75 -23.16
N LYS A 302 -9.31 -14.70 -22.03
CA LYS A 302 -8.93 -14.00 -20.81
C LYS A 302 -9.11 -14.90 -19.60
N THR A 303 -8.25 -14.74 -18.61
CA THR A 303 -8.25 -15.58 -17.41
C THR A 303 -8.16 -14.77 -16.13
N VAL A 304 -8.48 -15.41 -15.01
CA VAL A 304 -8.09 -14.98 -13.67
C VAL A 304 -6.98 -15.93 -13.22
N ARG A 305 -5.83 -15.38 -12.86
CA ARG A 305 -4.72 -16.19 -12.33
C ARG A 305 -5.10 -16.76 -10.98
N LEU A 306 -4.96 -18.07 -10.82
CA LEU A 306 -5.26 -18.77 -9.57
C LEU A 306 -3.94 -19.25 -8.97
N ILE A 307 -3.53 -18.66 -7.85
CA ILE A 307 -2.27 -19.01 -7.18
C ILE A 307 -2.57 -19.65 -5.83
N ALA A 308 -2.24 -20.92 -5.69
CA ALA A 308 -2.30 -21.61 -4.41
C ALA A 308 -1.13 -21.16 -3.53
N TYR A 309 -1.39 -20.87 -2.26
CA TYR A 309 -0.35 -20.57 -1.28
C TYR A 309 -0.26 -21.63 -0.18
N ARG A 310 0.94 -21.84 0.36
CA ARG A 310 1.15 -22.64 1.58
C ARG A 310 2.21 -21.97 2.46
N VAL A 311 1.86 -21.71 3.71
CA VAL A 311 2.84 -21.38 4.75
C VAL A 311 3.72 -22.59 4.99
N THR A 312 5.03 -22.38 4.88
CA THR A 312 6.07 -23.38 5.16
C THR A 312 5.94 -23.97 6.57
N ASP A 313 6.46 -25.18 6.78
CA ASP A 313 6.40 -25.84 8.09
C ASP A 313 7.14 -25.05 9.17
N ALA A 314 8.23 -24.37 8.79
CA ALA A 314 9.00 -23.48 9.67
C ALA A 314 8.25 -22.20 10.07
N LYS A 315 7.10 -21.88 9.46
CA LYS A 315 6.31 -20.67 9.71
C LYS A 315 7.07 -19.36 9.48
N THR A 316 8.04 -19.38 8.58
CA THR A 316 8.86 -18.21 8.22
C THR A 316 8.59 -17.71 6.81
N ASP A 317 7.97 -18.53 5.96
CA ASP A 317 7.75 -18.20 4.56
C ASP A 317 6.47 -18.79 3.95
N VAL A 318 6.12 -18.34 2.74
CA VAL A 318 5.00 -18.82 1.94
C VAL A 318 5.49 -19.32 0.57
N CYS A 319 5.11 -20.54 0.22
CA CYS A 319 5.28 -21.09 -1.12
C CYS A 319 4.05 -20.76 -1.98
N LEU A 320 4.29 -20.45 -3.25
CA LEU A 320 3.26 -20.11 -4.24
C LEU A 320 3.31 -21.09 -5.41
N GLU A 321 2.16 -21.52 -5.89
CA GLU A 321 2.02 -22.43 -7.02
C GLU A 321 0.85 -21.97 -7.91
N GLU A 322 1.10 -21.71 -9.19
CA GLU A 322 0.02 -21.42 -10.14
C GLU A 322 -0.81 -22.69 -10.36
N VAL A 323 -2.12 -22.60 -10.17
CA VAL A 323 -3.02 -23.72 -10.42
C VAL A 323 -3.15 -23.90 -11.93
N ALA A 324 -2.75 -25.06 -12.43
CA ALA A 324 -2.92 -25.40 -13.83
C ALA A 324 -4.40 -25.49 -14.18
N VAL A 325 -4.88 -24.51 -14.93
CA VAL A 325 -6.24 -24.48 -15.47
C VAL A 325 -6.17 -24.89 -16.94
N THR A 326 -5.82 -26.15 -17.20
CA THR A 326 -5.83 -26.70 -18.57
C THR A 326 -7.27 -27.03 -18.98
N GLY A 327 -7.62 -26.60 -20.20
CA GLY A 327 -8.89 -26.92 -20.87
C GLY A 327 -8.95 -28.33 -21.40
#